data_AF-A0A1L3GQ52-F1
#
_entry.id   AF-A0A1L3GQ52-F1
#
_cell.length_a   1.000
_cell.length_b   1.000
_cell.length_c   1.000
_cell.angle_alpha   90.00
_cell.angle_beta   90.00
_cell.angle_gamma   90.00
#
_symmetry.space_group_name_H-M   'P 1'
#
loop_
_entity.id
_entity.type
_entity.pdbx_description
1 polymer ?
#
loop_
_entity_poly.entity_id
_entity_poly.type
_entity_poly.pdbx_seq_one_letter_code
_entity_poly.pdbx_strand_id
1 'polypeptide(L)' 'MAGKIRQMIDQILNQRAKDNPMLERVIKTKLMLKGVNPKKYTLESPDDPVIIQKLERMMHLFQ' A
#
# COMPACT_ATOMS: atom_id res chain seq x y z
N MET A 1 0.89 2.47 -15.80
CA MET A 1 -0.31 3.32 -15.81
C MET A 1 -0.22 4.12 -14.55
N ALA A 2 0.25 5.37 -14.59
CA ALA A 2 0.57 6.13 -13.39
C ALA A 2 -0.52 6.01 -12.30
N GLY A 3 -0.08 5.91 -11.05
CA GLY A 3 -0.98 5.78 -9.90
C GLY A 3 -1.39 4.36 -9.51
N LYS A 4 -0.95 3.31 -10.19
CA LYS A 4 -1.27 1.92 -9.80
C LYS A 4 -0.77 1.60 -8.39
N ILE A 5 0.42 2.06 -8.02
CA ILE A 5 0.95 1.90 -6.66
C ILE A 5 0.00 2.51 -5.63
N ARG A 6 -0.51 3.73 -5.90
CA ARG A 6 -1.45 4.39 -5.00
C ARG A 6 -2.74 3.60 -4.86
N GLN A 7 -3.32 3.16 -5.97
CA GLN A 7 -4.53 2.33 -5.97
C GLN A 7 -4.36 1.04 -5.16
N MET A 8 -3.22 0.34 -5.31
CA MET A 8 -2.94 -0.88 -4.55
C MET A 8 -2.83 -0.61 -3.05
N ILE A 9 -2.21 0.50 -2.65
CA ILE A 9 -2.13 0.90 -1.24
C ILE A 9 -3.53 1.17 -0.68
N ASP A 10 -4.35 1.93 -1.42
CA ASP A 10 -5.72 2.22 -1.02
C ASP A 10 -6.56 0.93 -0.90
N GLN A 11 -6.37 -0.04 -1.80
CA GLN A 11 -7.00 -1.37 -1.69
C GLN A 11 -6.58 -2.12 -0.42
N ILE A 12 -5.28 -2.12 -0.08
CA ILE A 12 -4.79 -2.77 1.14
C ILE A 12 -5.42 -2.12 2.38
N LEU A 13 -5.47 -0.78 2.42
CA LEU A 13 -6.08 -0.06 3.54
C LEU A 13 -7.57 -0.36 3.65
N ASN A 14 -8.33 -0.29 2.54
CA ASN A 14 -9.77 -0.55 2.56
C ASN A 14 -10.10 -1.99 2.98
N GLN A 15 -9.38 -2.98 2.45
CA GLN A 15 -9.65 -4.40 2.78
C GLN A 15 -9.31 -4.74 4.24
N ARG A 16 -8.28 -4.11 4.81
CA ARG A 16 -7.70 -4.53 6.09
C ARG A 16 -8.05 -3.62 7.26
N ALA A 17 -8.18 -2.31 7.03
CA ALA A 17 -8.56 -1.38 8.08
C ALA A 17 -10.08 -1.41 8.32
N LYS A 18 -10.92 -1.68 7.30
CA LYS A 18 -12.40 -1.68 7.44
C LYS A 18 -12.90 -0.46 8.23
N ASP A 19 -12.43 0.74 7.85
CA ASP A 19 -12.71 2.02 8.51
C ASP A 19 -12.22 2.17 9.96
N ASN A 20 -11.36 1.25 10.44
CA ASN A 20 -10.70 1.39 11.74
C ASN A 20 -9.40 2.22 11.61
N PRO A 21 -9.37 3.46 12.16
CA PRO A 21 -8.22 4.36 12.01
C PRO A 21 -6.96 3.85 12.72
N MET A 22 -7.11 3.05 13.79
CA MET A 22 -5.97 2.43 14.47
C MET A 22 -5.32 1.38 13.57
N LEU A 23 -6.12 0.49 12.95
CA LEU A 23 -5.61 -0.52 12.02
C LEU A 23 -4.98 0.14 10.79
N GLU A 24 -5.60 1.18 10.25
CA GLU A 24 -5.03 1.94 9.13
C GLU A 24 -3.62 2.46 9.45
N ARG A 25 -3.42 3.02 10.66
CA ARG A 25 -2.12 3.52 11.11
C ARG A 25 -1.09 2.39 11.27
N VAL A 26 -1.50 1.24 11.78
CA VAL A 26 -0.64 0.04 11.91
C VAL A 26 -0.22 -0.48 10.53
N ILE A 27 -1.16 -0.57 9.58
CA ILE A 27 -0.89 -1.02 8.21
C ILE A 27 0.05 -0.05 7.50
N LYS A 28 -0.20 1.27 7.58
CA LYS A 28 0.70 2.29 7.03
C LYS A 28 2.11 2.18 7.59
N THR A 29 2.22 1.93 8.89
CA THR A 29 3.52 1.70 9.55
C THR A 29 4.21 0.45 9.01
N LYS A 30 3.48 -0.66 8.87
CA LYS A 30 4.02 -1.90 8.30
C LYS A 30 4.49 -1.73 6.86
N LEU A 31 3.76 -0.99 6.02
CA LEU A 31 4.18 -0.63 4.67
C LEU A 31 5.52 0.13 4.70
N MET A 32 5.64 1.15 5.55
CA MET A 32 6.87 1.93 5.69
C MET A 32 8.06 1.08 6.14
N LEU A 33 7.87 0.17 7.11
CA LEU A 33 8.89 -0.77 7.56
C LEU A 33 9.34 -1.74 6.46
N LYS A 34 8.47 -2.04 5.49
CA LYS A 34 8.79 -2.84 4.30
C LYS A 34 9.33 -2.00 3.14
N GLY A 35 9.65 -0.73 3.39
CA GLY A 35 10.26 0.19 2.43
C GLY A 35 9.27 0.80 1.43
N VAL A 36 7.97 0.73 1.70
CA VAL A 36 6.93 1.38 0.88
C VAL A 36 6.31 2.49 1.70
N ASN A 37 6.61 3.76 1.38
CA ASN A 37 5.99 4.89 2.07
C ASN A 37 4.71 5.34 1.33
N PRO A 38 3.50 5.13 1.89
CA PRO A 38 2.25 5.50 1.24
C PRO A 38 2.15 6.97 0.85
N LYS A 39 2.77 7.87 1.62
CA LYS A 39 2.71 9.31 1.39
C LYS A 39 3.49 9.76 0.14
N LYS A 40 4.36 8.90 -0.40
CA LYS A 40 5.16 9.21 -1.61
C LYS A 40 4.41 8.93 -2.91
N TYR A 41 3.27 8.24 -2.86
CA TYR A 41 2.54 7.80 -4.05
C TYR A 41 1.22 8.54 -4.18
N THR A 42 1.03 9.12 -5.36
CA THR A 42 -0.18 9.83 -5.77
C THR A 42 -0.79 9.11 -6.97
N LEU A 43 -1.97 9.55 -7.43
CA LEU A 43 -2.58 9.01 -8.64
C LEU A 43 -1.79 9.33 -9.92
N GLU A 44 -0.81 10.24 -9.82
CA GLU A 44 0.03 10.68 -10.94
C GLU A 44 1.48 10.18 -10.81
N SER A 45 1.84 9.59 -9.66
CA SER A 45 3.20 9.08 -9.46
C SER A 45 3.48 7.94 -10.45
N PRO A 46 4.67 7.90 -11.07
CA PRO A 46 5.04 6.82 -11.96
C PRO A 46 5.06 5.49 -11.20
N ASP A 47 4.68 4.43 -11.89
CA ASP A 47 4.76 3.09 -11.32
C ASP A 47 6.18 2.57 -11.39
N ASP A 48 6.60 1.92 -10.31
CA ASP A 48 7.81 1.12 -10.25
C ASP A 48 7.42 -0.37 -10.09
N PRO A 49 7.82 -1.24 -11.05
CA PRO A 49 7.51 -2.67 -10.98
C PRO A 49 8.07 -3.35 -9.73
N VAL A 50 9.17 -2.86 -9.15
CA VAL A 50 9.74 -3.40 -7.91
C VAL A 50 8.81 -3.11 -6.72
N ILE A 51 8.20 -1.93 -6.68
CA ILE A 51 7.26 -1.55 -5.62
C ILE A 51 5.94 -2.30 -5.78
N ILE A 52 5.45 -2.46 -7.00
CA ILE A 52 4.27 -3.27 -7.30
C ILE A 52 4.45 -4.70 -6.77
N GLN A 53 5.55 -5.36 -7.11
CA GLN A 53 5.83 -6.72 -6.61
C GLN A 53 5.91 -6.79 -5.08
N LYS A 54 6.42 -5.75 -4.41
CA LYS A 54 6.41 -5.69 -2.94
C LYS A 54 4.99 -5.64 -2.39
N LEU A 55 4.11 -4.83 -3.00
CA LEU A 55 2.71 -4.70 -2.59
C LEU A 55 1.92 -5.99 -2.85
N GLU A 56 2.13 -6.64 -4.00
CA GLU A 56 1.53 -7.94 -4.32
C GLU A 56 1.92 -9.01 -3.28
N ARG A 57 3.21 -9.13 -2.97
CA ARG A 57 3.69 -10.05 -1.92
C ARG A 57 3.05 -9.75 -0.56
N MET A 58 2.85 -8.47 -0.24
CA MET A 58 2.18 -8.09 0.99
C MET A 58 0.73 -8.54 1.00
N MET A 59 -0.04 -8.31 -0.08
CA MET A 59 -1.43 -8.78 -0.18
C MET A 59 -1.57 -10.29 0.09
N HIS A 60 -0.61 -11.11 -0.38
CA HIS A 60 -0.58 -12.55 -0.11
C HIS A 60 -0.14 -12.91 1.31
N LEU A 61 0.82 -12.20 1.91
CA LEU A 61 1.32 -12.46 3.27
C LEU A 61 0.33 -12.09 4.40
N PHE A 62 -0.75 -11.38 4.08
CA PHE A 62 -1.80 -11.04 5.04
C PHE A 62 -2.98 -12.05 5.02
N GLN A 63 -2.91 -13.15 4.26
CA GLN A 63 -3.91 -14.23 4.37
C GLN A 63 -3.81 -14.97 5.70
#